data_AF-A0A7L0MHC7-F1
#
_entry.id   AF-A0A7L0MHC7-F1
#
_cell.length_a   1.000
_cell.length_b   1.000
_cell.length_c   1.000
_cell.angle_alpha   90.00
_cell.angle_beta   90.00
_cell.angle_gamma   90.00
#
_symmetry.space_group_name_H-M   'P 1'
#
loop_
_entity.id
_entity.type
_entity.pdbx_description
1 polymer ?
#
loop_
_entity_poly.entity_id
_entity_poly.type
_entity_poly.pdbx_seq_one_letter_code
_entity_poly.pdbx_strand_id
1 'polypeptide(L)'
;MQAPAAAERNKGPILAVLRQYAGCGPGERRVLEVGAGAGLHAAHFAQALPHTRWQPSDVDPRALRSIAAYAEAMQVPNVLPPILLDVSQGWETWGGTQPASLDLMVSINMMHIAELACTKGLFEGAGVLLKTGGVLFTYG
;
A
#
# COMPACT_ATOMS: atom_id res chain seq x y z
N MET A 1 6.36 16.07 8.15
CA MET A 1 6.68 14.62 8.17
C MET A 1 6.90 14.19 9.61
N GLN A 2 6.04 13.31 10.12
CA GLN A 2 6.25 12.58 11.38
C GLN A 2 5.54 11.24 11.21
N ALA A 3 6.23 10.13 11.47
CA ALA A 3 5.65 8.79 11.41
C ALA A 3 5.47 8.22 12.84
N PRO A 4 4.44 7.39 13.09
CA PRO A 4 4.30 6.72 14.38
C PRO A 4 5.52 5.83 14.68
N ALA A 5 5.94 5.77 15.94
CA ALA A 5 7.05 4.91 16.36
C ALA A 5 6.83 3.43 15.99
N ALA A 6 5.57 2.97 15.97
CA ALA A 6 5.23 1.63 15.51
C ALA A 6 5.65 1.37 14.06
N ALA A 7 5.48 2.36 13.17
CA ALA A 7 5.85 2.26 11.76
C ALA A 7 7.38 2.12 11.59
N GLU A 8 8.17 2.81 12.42
CA GLU A 8 9.63 2.66 12.43
C GLU A 8 10.07 1.26 12.91
N ARG A 9 9.43 0.73 13.97
CA ARG A 9 9.78 -0.59 14.50
C ARG A 9 9.45 -1.73 13.54
N ASN A 10 8.32 -1.66 12.85
CA ASN A 10 7.81 -2.79 12.05
C ASN A 10 8.24 -2.74 10.57
N LYS A 11 8.77 -1.62 10.04
CA LYS A 11 9.17 -1.51 8.62
C LYS A 11 10.18 -2.58 8.19
N GLY A 12 11.20 -2.86 9.01
CA GLY A 12 12.23 -3.85 8.69
C GLY A 12 11.70 -5.28 8.62
N PRO A 13 11.03 -5.79 9.67
CA PRO A 13 10.41 -7.10 9.66
C PRO A 13 9.38 -7.29 8.53
N ILE A 14 8.55 -6.29 8.25
CA ILE A 14 7.56 -6.36 7.16
C ILE A 14 8.26 -6.44 5.80
N LEU A 15 9.29 -5.61 5.57
CA LEU A 15 10.06 -5.63 4.32
C LEU A 15 10.71 -7.00 4.08
N ALA A 16 11.22 -7.66 5.13
CA ALA A 16 11.83 -8.99 5.02
C ALA A 16 10.86 -10.04 4.44
N VAL A 17 9.57 -9.96 4.81
CA VAL A 17 8.52 -10.82 4.26
C VAL A 17 8.12 -10.36 2.85
N LEU A 18 7.87 -9.05 2.66
CA LEU A 18 7.45 -8.51 1.35
C LEU A 18 8.42 -8.87 0.22
N ARG A 19 9.73 -8.93 0.48
CA ARG A 19 10.74 -9.33 -0.51
C ARG A 19 10.49 -10.72 -1.12
N GLN A 20 9.90 -11.64 -0.36
CA GLN A 20 9.63 -13.02 -0.81
C GLN A 20 8.52 -13.07 -1.86
N TYR A 21 7.64 -12.06 -1.89
CA TYR A 21 6.48 -12.01 -2.79
C TYR A 21 6.64 -10.96 -3.88
N ALA A 22 7.25 -9.81 -3.54
CA ALA A 22 7.55 -8.78 -4.51
C ALA A 22 8.72 -9.17 -5.44
N GLY A 23 9.70 -9.95 -4.97
CA GLY A 23 10.94 -10.27 -5.72
C GLY A 23 10.85 -11.44 -6.71
N CYS A 24 9.77 -12.22 -6.70
CA CYS A 24 9.72 -13.52 -7.38
C CYS A 24 8.99 -13.44 -8.72
N GLY A 25 9.65 -12.93 -9.77
CA GLY A 25 9.25 -13.16 -11.17
C GLY A 25 9.53 -11.98 -12.11
N PRO A 26 9.48 -12.23 -13.44
CA PRO A 26 9.84 -11.23 -14.43
C PRO A 26 8.82 -10.08 -14.49
N GLY A 27 9.32 -8.85 -14.68
CA GLY A 27 8.51 -7.66 -14.92
C GLY A 27 8.27 -6.76 -13.71
N GLU A 28 7.68 -5.60 -13.97
CA GLU A 28 7.30 -4.61 -12.97
C GLU A 28 6.11 -5.11 -12.14
N ARG A 29 6.18 -4.96 -10.81
CA ARG A 29 5.13 -5.40 -9.88
C ARG A 29 4.26 -4.24 -9.44
N ARG A 30 2.95 -4.35 -9.62
CA ARG A 30 1.99 -3.33 -9.20
C ARG A 30 1.54 -3.59 -7.78
N VAL A 31 1.78 -2.61 -6.90
CA VAL A 31 1.45 -2.69 -5.48
C VAL A 31 0.48 -1.57 -5.14
N LEU A 32 -0.65 -1.90 -4.49
CA LEU A 32 -1.53 -0.92 -3.86
C LEU A 32 -1.34 -1.00 -2.35
N GLU A 33 -0.94 0.10 -1.71
CA GLU A 33 -0.92 0.23 -0.25
C GLU A 33 -2.16 0.98 0.23
N VAL A 34 -3.01 0.31 1.00
CA VAL A 34 -4.25 0.82 1.56
C VAL A 34 -4.01 1.30 2.98
N GLY A 35 -4.25 2.60 3.22
CA GLY A 35 -4.01 3.22 4.52
C GLY A 35 -2.53 3.45 4.80
N ALA A 36 -1.82 4.08 3.87
CA ALA A 36 -0.37 4.33 3.95
C ALA A 36 0.02 5.34 5.05
N GLY A 37 -0.95 6.06 5.61
CA GLY A 37 -0.76 6.98 6.73
C GLY A 37 0.30 8.03 6.46
N ALA A 38 1.35 8.06 7.29
CA ALA A 38 2.41 9.07 7.13
C ALA A 38 3.22 8.91 5.84
N GLY A 39 3.27 7.71 5.23
CA GLY A 39 4.05 7.42 4.02
C GLY A 39 5.45 6.83 4.23
N LEU A 40 5.87 6.59 5.48
CA LEU A 40 7.16 5.98 5.79
C LEU A 40 7.31 4.59 5.15
N HIS A 41 6.28 3.76 5.25
CA HIS A 41 6.27 2.40 4.69
C HIS A 41 6.32 2.42 3.17
N ALA A 42 5.47 3.21 2.52
CA ALA A 42 5.51 3.44 1.08
C ALA A 42 6.93 3.75 0.58
N ALA A 43 7.58 4.77 1.16
CA ALA A 43 8.92 5.17 0.76
C ALA A 43 9.97 4.09 1.06
N HIS A 44 9.93 3.48 2.25
CA HIS A 44 10.89 2.45 2.66
C HIS A 44 10.82 1.19 1.79
N PHE A 45 9.61 0.71 1.50
CA PHE A 45 9.41 -0.51 0.72
C PHE A 45 9.71 -0.28 -0.75
N ALA A 46 9.23 0.81 -1.34
CA ALA A 46 9.49 1.12 -2.73
C ALA A 46 11.00 1.32 -2.99
N GLN A 47 11.72 1.98 -2.07
CA GLN A 47 13.18 2.12 -2.15
C GLN A 47 13.90 0.76 -2.12
N ALA A 48 13.42 -0.18 -1.29
CA ALA A 48 14.00 -1.51 -1.17
C ALA A 48 13.55 -2.51 -2.26
N LEU A 49 12.54 -2.15 -3.05
CA LEU A 49 11.91 -2.96 -4.10
C LEU A 49 11.78 -2.13 -5.39
N PRO A 50 12.90 -1.79 -6.04
CA PRO A 50 12.94 -0.81 -7.14
C PRO A 50 12.17 -1.23 -8.40
N HIS A 51 11.83 -2.52 -8.53
CA HIS A 51 11.04 -3.09 -9.62
C HIS A 51 9.52 -3.05 -9.38
N THR A 52 9.07 -2.42 -8.29
CA THR A 52 7.65 -2.23 -8.01
C THR A 52 7.18 -0.86 -8.52
N ARG A 53 5.92 -0.76 -8.99
CA ARG A 53 5.15 0.48 -8.98
C ARG A 53 4.30 0.50 -7.72
N TRP A 54 4.67 1.37 -6.80
CA TRP A 54 4.02 1.47 -5.51
C TRP A 54 2.97 2.57 -5.55
N GLN A 55 1.69 2.20 -5.49
CA GLN A 55 0.55 3.13 -5.39
C GLN A 55 0.13 3.24 -3.92
N PRO A 56 0.56 4.28 -3.19
CA PRO A 56 0.03 4.51 -1.86
C PRO A 56 -1.36 5.15 -1.92
N SER A 57 -2.16 4.90 -0.89
CA SER A 57 -3.50 5.46 -0.76
C SER A 57 -3.86 5.68 0.70
N ASP A 58 -4.75 6.65 0.93
CA ASP A 58 -5.31 6.91 2.26
C ASP A 58 -6.67 7.62 2.11
N VAL A 59 -7.47 7.57 3.16
CA VAL A 59 -8.75 8.30 3.23
C VAL A 59 -8.55 9.74 3.70
N ASP A 60 -7.47 10.03 4.44
CA ASP A 60 -7.17 11.38 4.93
C ASP A 60 -6.36 12.19 3.90
N PRO A 61 -6.88 13.31 3.36
CA PRO A 61 -6.11 14.18 2.46
C PRO A 61 -4.81 14.72 3.04
N ARG A 62 -4.69 14.81 4.37
CA ARG A 62 -3.42 15.17 5.06
C ARG A 62 -2.38 14.06 4.93
N ALA A 63 -2.80 12.80 5.03
CA ALA A 63 -1.95 11.64 4.80
C ALA A 63 -1.41 11.64 3.37
N LEU A 64 -2.27 11.90 2.36
CA LEU A 64 -1.85 12.01 0.96
C LEU A 64 -0.73 13.04 0.76
N ARG A 65 -0.86 14.23 1.37
CA ARG A 65 0.22 15.24 1.32
C ARG A 65 1.49 14.79 2.02
N SER A 66 1.36 14.10 3.16
CA SER A 66 2.52 13.55 3.89
C SER A 66 3.24 12.48 3.07
N ILE A 67 2.49 11.58 2.43
CA ILE A 67 3.04 10.51 1.58
C ILE A 67 3.83 11.11 0.42
N ALA A 68 3.26 12.09 -0.29
CA ALA A 68 3.95 12.77 -1.38
C ALA A 68 5.27 13.42 -0.91
N ALA A 69 5.23 14.13 0.24
CA ALA A 69 6.42 14.74 0.81
C ALA A 69 7.49 13.72 1.24
N TYR A 70 7.09 12.56 1.77
CA TYR A 70 8.02 11.48 2.11
C TYR A 70 8.67 10.88 0.87
N ALA A 71 7.89 10.61 -0.19
CA ALA A 71 8.41 10.08 -1.44
C ALA A 71 9.41 11.03 -2.10
N GLU A 72 9.12 12.34 -2.08
CA GLU A 72 10.01 13.38 -2.58
C GLU A 72 11.30 13.48 -1.74
N ALA A 73 11.18 13.59 -0.42
CA ALA A 73 12.32 13.72 0.49
C ALA A 73 13.26 12.52 0.44
N MET A 74 12.71 11.31 0.26
CA MET A 74 13.48 10.07 0.16
C MET A 74 13.93 9.74 -1.28
N GLN A 75 13.55 10.58 -2.26
CA GLN A 75 13.88 10.45 -3.68
C GLN A 75 13.56 9.06 -4.23
N VAL A 76 12.31 8.60 -4.04
CA VAL A 76 11.88 7.24 -4.41
C VAL A 76 10.97 7.30 -5.66
N PRO A 77 11.53 7.19 -6.88
CA PRO A 77 10.82 7.51 -8.13
C PRO A 77 9.74 6.47 -8.50
N ASN A 78 9.76 5.30 -7.85
CA ASN A 78 8.82 4.23 -8.09
C ASN A 78 7.61 4.24 -7.14
N VAL A 79 7.50 5.26 -6.29
CA VAL A 79 6.26 5.64 -5.59
C VAL A 79 5.43 6.54 -6.51
N LEU A 80 4.21 6.14 -6.81
CA LEU A 80 3.25 6.91 -7.58
C LEU A 80 2.60 8.00 -6.71
N PRO A 81 2.03 9.06 -7.32
CA PRO A 81 1.25 10.04 -6.58
C PRO A 81 0.14 9.36 -5.76
N PRO A 82 -0.01 9.68 -4.46
CA PRO A 82 -0.98 9.01 -3.60
C PRO A 82 -2.42 9.29 -4.04
N ILE A 83 -3.27 8.28 -3.98
CA ILE A 83 -4.68 8.39 -4.34
C ILE A 83 -5.58 8.45 -3.10
N LEU A 84 -6.66 9.24 -3.18
CA LEU A 84 -7.73 9.20 -2.18
C LEU A 84 -8.47 7.87 -2.32
N LEU A 85 -8.51 7.09 -1.25
CA LEU A 85 -9.17 5.78 -1.23
C LEU A 85 -9.83 5.58 0.13
N ASP A 86 -11.15 5.48 0.11
CA ASP A 86 -11.92 5.00 1.25
C ASP A 86 -12.22 3.51 1.04
N VAL A 87 -11.55 2.67 1.83
CA VAL A 87 -11.63 1.21 1.71
C VAL A 87 -13.00 0.68 2.15
N SER A 88 -13.82 1.47 2.85
CA SER A 88 -15.21 1.10 3.17
C SER A 88 -16.14 1.20 1.96
N GLN A 89 -15.71 1.89 0.90
CA GLN A 89 -16.44 2.04 -0.35
C GLN A 89 -16.04 0.95 -1.36
N GLY A 90 -16.91 0.74 -2.35
CA GLY A 90 -16.65 -0.21 -3.43
C GLY A 90 -15.34 0.07 -4.18
N TRP A 91 -14.68 -1.00 -4.64
CA TRP A 91 -13.38 -0.96 -5.33
C TRP A 91 -13.39 -0.05 -6.58
N GLU A 92 -14.55 0.18 -7.17
CA GLU A 92 -14.77 1.05 -8.32
C GLU A 92 -14.31 2.49 -8.04
N THR A 93 -14.25 2.88 -6.76
CA THR A 93 -13.81 4.21 -6.33
C THR A 93 -12.30 4.31 -6.11
N TRP A 94 -11.54 3.21 -6.24
CA TRP A 94 -10.12 3.12 -5.86
C TRP A 94 -9.19 3.64 -6.96
N GLY A 95 -9.34 4.91 -7.33
CA GLY A 95 -8.42 5.63 -8.21
C GLY A 95 -8.28 5.08 -9.63
N GLY A 96 -9.31 4.40 -10.14
CA GLY A 96 -9.29 3.80 -11.48
C GLY A 96 -8.45 2.52 -11.58
N THR A 97 -8.12 1.90 -10.44
CA THR A 97 -7.45 0.60 -10.41
C THR A 97 -8.30 -0.44 -11.14
N GLN A 98 -7.70 -1.12 -12.11
CA GLN A 98 -8.41 -2.08 -12.94
C GLN A 98 -8.53 -3.44 -12.24
N PRO A 99 -9.61 -4.22 -12.49
CA PRO A 99 -9.69 -5.60 -12.04
C PRO A 99 -8.49 -6.44 -12.49
N ALA A 100 -8.11 -7.42 -11.67
CA ALA A 100 -7.02 -8.34 -11.94
C ALA A 100 -5.71 -7.68 -12.42
N SER A 101 -5.36 -6.52 -11.85
CA SER A 101 -4.21 -5.71 -12.30
C SER A 101 -3.10 -5.57 -11.25
N LEU A 102 -3.38 -5.88 -9.99
CA LEU A 102 -2.42 -5.78 -8.89
C LEU A 102 -1.69 -7.11 -8.67
N ASP A 103 -0.38 -7.05 -8.45
CA ASP A 103 0.42 -8.18 -7.98
C ASP A 103 0.31 -8.31 -6.46
N LEU A 104 0.29 -7.16 -5.77
CA LEU A 104 0.24 -7.09 -4.32
C LEU A 104 -0.73 -6.01 -3.87
N MET A 105 -1.41 -6.29 -2.77
CA MET A 105 -2.13 -5.28 -2.00
C MET A 105 -1.65 -5.34 -0.57
N VAL A 106 -1.34 -4.20 0.04
CA VAL A 106 -0.68 -4.11 1.35
C VAL A 106 -1.53 -3.23 2.27
N SER A 107 -1.81 -3.70 3.48
CA SER A 107 -2.53 -2.93 4.51
C SER A 107 -1.92 -3.19 5.88
N ILE A 108 -1.31 -2.17 6.48
CA ILE A 108 -0.53 -2.30 7.73
C ILE A 108 -1.18 -1.47 8.84
N ASN A 109 -1.49 -2.13 9.96
CA ASN A 109 -2.15 -1.58 11.14
C ASN A 109 -3.53 -0.94 10.89
N MET A 110 -4.16 -1.16 9.73
CA MET A 110 -5.48 -0.58 9.44
C MET A 110 -6.62 -1.39 10.08
N MET A 111 -6.62 -2.72 9.93
CA MET A 111 -7.77 -3.58 10.27
C MET A 111 -8.11 -3.61 11.77
N HIS A 112 -7.15 -3.40 12.67
CA HIS A 112 -7.42 -3.39 14.12
C HIS A 112 -7.85 -2.01 14.65
N ILE A 113 -7.71 -0.95 13.84
CA ILE A 113 -8.07 0.44 14.21
C ILE A 113 -9.39 0.85 13.56
N ALA A 114 -9.63 0.40 12.33
CA ALA A 114 -10.76 0.82 11.51
C ALA A 114 -12.05 0.04 11.80
N GLU A 115 -13.17 0.59 11.34
CA GLU A 115 -14.47 -0.10 11.40
C GLU A 115 -14.45 -1.41 10.60
N LEU A 116 -15.31 -2.35 10.98
CA LEU A 116 -15.42 -3.66 10.31
C LEU A 116 -15.69 -3.53 8.80
N ALA A 117 -16.42 -2.48 8.39
CA ALA A 117 -16.68 -2.17 6.99
C ALA A 117 -15.38 -2.03 6.17
N CYS A 118 -14.34 -1.42 6.75
CA CYS A 118 -13.04 -1.27 6.09
C CYS A 118 -12.36 -2.63 5.86
N THR A 119 -12.45 -3.55 6.83
CA THR A 119 -11.92 -4.90 6.65
C THR A 119 -12.68 -5.63 5.56
N LYS A 120 -14.01 -5.56 5.55
CA LYS A 120 -14.83 -6.17 4.49
C LYS A 120 -14.47 -5.64 3.11
N GLY A 121 -14.44 -4.32 2.95
CA GLY A 121 -14.10 -3.69 1.67
C GLY A 121 -12.66 -3.99 1.23
N LEU A 122 -11.71 -4.13 2.17
CA LEU A 122 -10.35 -4.57 1.84
C LEU A 122 -10.35 -5.96 1.18
N PHE A 123 -11.06 -6.93 1.77
CA PHE A 123 -11.12 -8.29 1.22
C PHE A 123 -11.94 -8.36 -0.08
N GLU A 124 -13.05 -7.62 -0.18
CA GLU A 124 -13.84 -7.53 -1.41
C GLU A 124 -13.02 -6.92 -2.55
N GLY A 125 -12.35 -5.80 -2.31
CA GLY A 125 -11.45 -5.18 -3.29
C GLY A 125 -10.29 -6.08 -3.65
N ALA A 126 -9.71 -6.83 -2.69
CA ALA A 126 -8.66 -7.81 -2.96
C ALA A 126 -9.13 -8.88 -3.96
N GLY A 127 -10.35 -9.39 -3.75
CA GLY A 127 -10.95 -10.43 -4.60
C GLY A 127 -11.17 -10.00 -6.05
N VAL A 128 -11.30 -8.69 -6.31
CA VAL A 128 -11.51 -8.14 -7.65
C VAL A 128 -10.21 -7.64 -8.29
N LEU A 129 -9.37 -6.95 -7.52
CA LEU A 129 -8.25 -6.19 -8.05
C LEU A 129 -6.95 -6.99 -8.17
N LEU A 130 -6.76 -8.04 -7.35
CA LEU A 130 -5.57 -8.88 -7.43
C LEU A 130 -5.64 -9.78 -8.67
N LYS A 131 -4.49 -9.93 -9.34
CA LYS A 131 -4.28 -10.95 -10.37
C LYS A 131 -4.49 -12.35 -9.77
N THR A 132 -4.71 -13.35 -10.62
CA THR A 132 -4.53 -14.74 -10.21
C THR A 132 -3.12 -14.95 -9.66
N GLY A 133 -3.00 -15.42 -8.42
CA GLY A 133 -1.72 -15.56 -7.71
C GLY A 133 -1.19 -14.28 -7.06
N GLY A 134 -1.91 -13.15 -7.18
CA GLY A 134 -1.65 -11.93 -6.42
C GLY A 134 -1.95 -12.13 -4.92
N VAL A 135 -1.31 -11.32 -4.08
CA VAL A 135 -1.37 -11.52 -2.62
C VAL A 135 -1.80 -10.26 -1.89
N LEU A 136 -2.77 -10.42 -0.98
CA LEU A 136 -3.10 -9.45 0.04
C LEU A 136 -2.18 -9.66 1.27
N PHE A 137 -1.37 -8.66 1.58
CA PHE A 137 -0.54 -8.58 2.78
C PHE A 137 -1.22 -7.73 3.83
N THR A 138 -1.40 -8.32 5.01
CA THR A 138 -1.87 -7.59 6.18
C THR A 138 -0.91 -7.77 7.35
N TYR A 139 -0.82 -6.72 8.18
CA TYR A 139 -0.07 -6.72 9.43
C TYR A 139 -0.87 -5.91 10.45
N GLY A 140 -0.95 -6.34 11.70
CA GLY A 140 -1.68 -5.63 12.74
C GLY A 140 -1.68 -6.35 14.07
#